data_AF-A0A6P0ZWF7-F1
#
_entry.id   AF-A0A6P0ZWF7-F1
#
_cell.length_a   1.000
_cell.length_b   1.000
_cell.length_c   1.000
_cell.angle_alpha   90.00
_cell.angle_beta   90.00
_cell.angle_gamma   90.00
#
_symmetry.space_group_name_H-M   'P 1'
#
loop_
_entity.id
_entity.type
_entity.pdbx_description
1 polymer ?
#
loop_
_entity_poly.entity_id
_entity_poly.type
_entity_poly.pdbx_seq_one_letter_code
_entity_poly.pdbx_strand_id
1 'polypeptide(L)'
;MNKARQKNVYRELYQQVLVEHLDFSSNSFDANINVGLFTYNHAPSHAFDELIRITKPECYIILMRPDFYESSQDFKAKMANLESSDQWQLIERGDKYYSHPNTKQKTPVEIWTYQVQ
;
A
#
# COMPACT_ATOMS: atom_id res chain seq x y z
N MET A 1 -13.16 -2.45 -15.49
CA MET A 1 -12.39 -1.94 -16.65
C MET A 1 -13.05 -0.78 -17.41
N ASN A 2 -14.32 -0.84 -17.84
CA ASN A 2 -14.93 0.20 -18.69
C ASN A 2 -14.90 1.64 -18.11
N LYS A 3 -15.18 1.81 -16.82
CA LYS A 3 -15.11 3.13 -16.15
C LYS A 3 -13.70 3.74 -16.18
N ALA A 4 -12.65 2.92 -16.04
CA ALA A 4 -11.27 3.40 -16.09
C ALA A 4 -10.89 3.88 -17.50
N ARG A 5 -11.29 3.13 -18.53
CA ARG A 5 -11.11 3.52 -19.94
C ARG A 5 -11.83 4.83 -20.28
N GLN A 6 -13.06 4.99 -19.80
CA GLN A 6 -13.83 6.22 -19.99
C GLN A 6 -13.14 7.46 -19.38
N LYS A 7 -12.45 7.29 -18.24
CA LYS A 7 -11.70 8.40 -17.62
C LYS A 7 -10.48 8.80 -18.45
N ASN A 8 -9.84 7.85 -19.13
CA ASN A 8 -8.65 8.09 -19.96
C ASN A 8 -7.51 8.87 -19.24
N VAL A 9 -7.34 8.61 -17.94
CA VAL A 9 -6.32 9.25 -17.09
C VAL A 9 -5.16 8.31 -16.74
N TYR A 10 -5.31 7.02 -17.01
CA TYR A 10 -4.28 6.02 -16.77
C TYR A 10 -3.52 5.77 -18.07
N ARG A 11 -2.19 5.80 -18.02
CA ARG A 11 -1.34 5.39 -19.15
C ARG A 11 -1.61 3.93 -19.53
N GLU A 12 -1.66 3.07 -18.52
CA GLU A 12 -1.89 1.63 -18.65
C GLU A 12 -2.74 1.13 -17.49
N LEU A 13 -3.44 0.01 -17.69
CA LEU A 13 -4.30 -0.62 -16.69
C LEU A 13 -4.08 -2.13 -16.67
N TYR A 14 -3.65 -2.63 -15.52
CA TYR A 14 -3.39 -4.04 -15.28
C TYR A 14 -4.38 -4.59 -14.25
N GLN A 15 -4.92 -5.78 -14.50
CA GLN A 15 -5.74 -6.50 -13.53
C GLN A 15 -5.01 -7.79 -13.16
N GLN A 16 -4.53 -7.84 -11.93
CA GLN A 16 -3.73 -8.95 -11.40
C GLN A 16 -4.06 -9.17 -9.92
N VAL A 17 -3.60 -10.28 -9.35
CA VAL A 17 -3.81 -10.64 -7.94
C VAL A 17 -2.53 -10.33 -7.16
N LEU A 18 -2.58 -9.38 -6.22
CA LEU A 18 -1.40 -8.89 -5.52
C LEU A 18 -0.69 -9.93 -4.62
N VAL A 19 -1.40 -10.98 -4.20
CA VAL A 19 -0.79 -12.07 -3.41
C VAL A 19 -0.05 -13.08 -4.28
N GLU A 20 -0.10 -12.92 -5.60
CA GLU A 20 0.65 -13.72 -6.57
C GLU A 20 1.79 -12.88 -7.15
N HIS A 21 2.65 -13.53 -7.94
CA HIS A 21 3.69 -12.82 -8.66
C HIS A 21 3.06 -11.96 -9.76
N LEU A 22 3.24 -10.65 -9.65
CA LEU A 22 2.81 -9.69 -10.66
C LEU A 22 3.70 -9.80 -11.89
N ASP A 23 3.10 -9.60 -13.07
CA ASP A 23 3.76 -9.53 -14.36
C ASP A 23 4.50 -8.19 -14.55
N PHE A 24 5.34 -7.87 -13.57
CA PHE A 24 6.25 -6.75 -13.54
C PHE A 24 7.63 -7.27 -13.14
N SER A 25 8.66 -6.77 -13.80
CA SER A 25 10.04 -7.02 -13.36
C SER A 25 10.29 -6.40 -11.99
N SER A 26 11.27 -6.93 -11.26
CA SER A 26 11.70 -6.28 -10.03
C SER A 26 12.22 -4.86 -10.33
N ASN A 27 12.08 -3.93 -9.38
CA ASN A 27 12.57 -2.56 -9.51
C ASN A 27 11.98 -1.79 -10.71
N SER A 28 10.70 -2.00 -11.02
CA SER A 28 10.03 -1.37 -12.16
C SER A 28 9.48 0.03 -11.86
N PHE A 29 9.12 0.31 -10.60
CA PHE A 29 8.40 1.53 -10.22
C PHE A 29 9.19 2.39 -9.23
N ASP A 30 9.15 3.71 -9.45
CA ASP A 30 9.70 4.71 -8.53
C ASP A 30 8.76 5.03 -7.34
N ALA A 31 7.48 4.68 -7.46
CA ALA A 31 6.53 4.78 -6.37
C ALA A 31 5.34 3.82 -6.54
N ASN A 32 4.86 3.28 -5.42
CA ASN A 32 3.63 2.50 -5.33
C ASN A 32 2.65 3.16 -4.36
N ILE A 33 1.48 3.59 -4.85
CA ILE A 33 0.44 4.23 -4.03
C ILE A 33 -0.73 3.28 -3.85
N ASN A 34 -0.99 2.91 -2.60
CA ASN A 34 -2.00 1.91 -2.24
C ASN A 34 -3.18 2.59 -1.56
N VAL A 35 -4.29 2.72 -2.29
CA VAL A 35 -5.53 3.35 -1.81
C VAL A 35 -6.62 2.30 -1.71
N GLY A 36 -7.06 1.98 -0.48
CA GLY A 36 -8.14 1.02 -0.23
C GLY A 36 -7.78 -0.46 -0.45
N LEU A 37 -6.49 -0.79 -0.44
CA LEU A 37 -5.99 -2.15 -0.66
C LEU A 37 -5.84 -2.94 0.65
N PHE A 38 -5.16 -2.36 1.64
CA PHE A 38 -4.91 -2.99 2.94
C PHE A 38 -6.04 -2.66 3.93
N THR A 39 -7.21 -3.20 3.62
CA THR A 39 -8.44 -3.09 4.42
C THR A 39 -8.88 -4.48 4.91
N TYR A 40 -9.85 -4.54 5.84
CA TYR A 40 -10.39 -5.79 6.37
C TYR A 40 -10.70 -6.81 5.26
N ASN A 41 -10.14 -8.03 5.34
CA ASN A 41 -10.36 -9.15 4.41
C ASN A 41 -10.01 -8.87 2.92
N HIS A 42 -9.13 -7.90 2.62
CA HIS A 42 -8.69 -7.62 1.24
C HIS A 42 -7.36 -8.29 0.92
N ALA A 43 -6.24 -7.59 1.11
CA ALA A 43 -4.90 -8.15 0.94
C ALA A 43 -4.30 -8.57 2.31
N PRO A 44 -3.65 -9.74 2.42
CA PRO A 44 -2.88 -10.15 3.60
C PRO A 44 -1.55 -9.37 3.70
N SER A 45 -0.92 -9.40 4.89
CA SER A 45 0.32 -8.63 5.13
C SER A 45 1.50 -9.04 4.23
N HIS A 46 1.60 -10.31 3.83
CA HIS A 46 2.69 -10.79 2.98
C HIS A 46 2.66 -10.18 1.56
N ALA A 47 1.57 -9.54 1.14
CA ALA A 47 1.52 -8.79 -0.11
C ALA A 47 2.51 -7.62 -0.16
N PHE A 48 3.05 -7.16 0.98
CA PHE A 48 4.14 -6.19 1.00
C PHE A 48 5.41 -6.69 0.30
N ASP A 49 5.68 -8.01 0.32
CA ASP A 49 6.87 -8.57 -0.32
C ASP A 49 6.87 -8.31 -1.83
N GLU A 50 5.71 -8.44 -2.45
CA GLU A 50 5.54 -8.21 -3.88
C GLU A 50 5.59 -6.72 -4.23
N LEU A 51 5.05 -5.85 -3.37
CA LEU A 51 5.18 -4.40 -3.52
C LEU A 51 6.63 -3.94 -3.41
N ILE A 52 7.39 -4.48 -2.46
CA ILE A 52 8.82 -4.20 -2.32
C ILE A 52 9.56 -4.67 -3.57
N ARG A 53 9.32 -5.91 -4.03
CA ARG A 53 9.98 -6.48 -5.22
C ARG A 53 9.86 -5.58 -6.45
N ILE A 54 8.67 -5.04 -6.74
CA ILE A 54 8.44 -4.21 -7.93
C ILE A 54 8.85 -2.75 -7.76
N THR A 55 9.11 -2.29 -6.53
CA THR A 55 9.59 -0.93 -6.24
C THR A 55 11.11 -0.91 -6.33
N LYS A 56 11.69 0.14 -6.91
CA LYS A 56 13.14 0.31 -6.93
C LYS A 56 13.70 0.53 -5.50
N PRO A 57 14.96 0.20 -5.23
CA PRO A 57 15.65 0.70 -4.05
C PRO A 57 15.62 2.24 -4.02
N GLU A 58 15.63 2.80 -2.82
CA GLU A 58 15.52 4.24 -2.54
C GLU A 58 14.19 4.90 -2.97
N CYS A 59 13.24 4.12 -3.47
CA CYS A 59 11.94 4.58 -3.95
C CYS A 59 10.80 4.23 -2.97
N TYR A 60 9.57 4.67 -3.26
CA TYR A 60 8.56 4.81 -2.21
C TYR A 60 7.36 3.87 -2.31
N ILE A 61 6.90 3.38 -1.16
CA ILE A 61 5.60 2.73 -0.98
C ILE A 61 4.75 3.61 -0.08
N ILE A 62 3.60 4.07 -0.59
CA ILE A 62 2.67 4.95 0.11
C ILE A 62 1.40 4.17 0.43
N LEU A 63 1.05 4.12 1.71
CA LEU A 63 -0.09 3.36 2.22
C LEU A 63 -1.12 4.32 2.84
N MET A 64 -2.36 4.26 2.36
CA MET A 64 -3.49 4.83 3.10
C MET A 64 -3.98 3.80 4.12
N ARG A 65 -3.85 4.13 5.40
CA ARG A 65 -4.13 3.21 6.48
C ARG A 65 -5.41 3.57 7.24
N PRO A 66 -6.42 2.68 7.28
CA PRO A 66 -7.50 2.72 8.26
C PRO A 66 -7.08 2.05 9.59
N ASP A 67 -7.83 2.29 10.67
CA ASP A 67 -7.58 1.75 12.03
C ASP A 67 -7.40 0.21 12.14
N PHE A 68 -7.65 -0.57 11.07
CA PHE A 68 -7.45 -2.03 11.07
C PHE A 68 -6.05 -2.46 11.52
N TYR A 69 -5.02 -1.67 11.17
CA TYR A 69 -3.65 -1.90 11.64
C TYR A 69 -3.57 -2.06 13.15
N GLU A 70 -4.32 -1.25 13.91
CA GLU A 70 -4.25 -1.29 15.37
C GLU A 70 -4.75 -2.61 15.94
N SER A 71 -5.75 -3.19 15.29
CA SER A 71 -6.33 -4.49 15.64
C SER A 71 -5.62 -5.70 15.04
N SER A 72 -4.64 -5.50 14.14
CA SER A 72 -4.04 -6.57 13.34
C SER A 72 -2.62 -6.92 13.81
N GLN A 73 -2.49 -8.05 14.51
CA GLN A 73 -1.18 -8.54 14.97
C GLN A 73 -0.27 -8.97 13.80
N ASP A 74 -0.86 -9.53 12.75
CA ASP A 74 -0.14 -9.97 11.54
C ASP A 74 0.53 -8.80 10.82
N PHE A 75 -0.22 -7.72 10.57
CA PHE A 75 0.33 -6.54 9.91
C PHE A 75 1.41 -5.85 10.76
N LYS A 76 1.18 -5.69 12.06
CA LYS A 76 2.18 -5.15 12.99
C LYS A 76 3.49 -5.95 12.94
N ALA A 77 3.39 -7.28 13.02
CA ALA A 77 4.55 -8.16 12.97
C ALA A 77 5.26 -8.10 11.61
N LYS A 78 4.51 -8.17 10.50
CA LYS A 78 5.10 -8.12 9.16
C LYS A 78 5.82 -6.80 8.89
N MET A 79 5.18 -5.67 9.19
CA MET A 79 5.76 -4.35 8.94
C MET A 79 7.00 -4.11 9.82
N ALA A 80 6.96 -4.51 11.09
CA ALA A 80 8.12 -4.45 11.98
C ALA A 80 9.28 -5.34 11.51
N ASN A 81 8.97 -6.55 11.02
CA ASN A 81 9.99 -7.45 10.46
C ASN A 81 10.64 -6.87 9.20
N LEU A 82 9.85 -6.23 8.33
CA LEU A 82 10.37 -5.55 7.13
C LEU A 82 11.26 -4.36 7.49
N GLU A 83 10.93 -3.60 8.54
CA GLU A 83 11.80 -2.53 9.07
C GLU A 83 13.07 -3.11 9.70
N SER A 84 12.97 -4.15 10.53
CA SER A 84 14.14 -4.73 11.22
C SER A 84 15.07 -5.54 10.31
N SER A 85 14.62 -5.86 9.10
CA SER A 85 15.42 -6.58 8.08
C SER A 85 15.95 -5.66 6.99
N ASP A 86 15.86 -4.34 7.20
CA ASP A 86 16.31 -3.32 6.26
C ASP A 86 15.73 -3.54 4.85
N GLN A 87 14.47 -3.97 4.73
CA GLN A 87 13.78 -4.07 3.43
C GLN A 87 13.03 -2.79 3.08
N TRP A 88 12.62 -2.04 4.10
CA TRP A 88 12.07 -0.70 3.95
C TRP A 88 12.27 0.12 5.22
N GLN A 89 12.01 1.41 5.16
CA GLN A 89 12.07 2.32 6.30
C GLN A 89 10.90 3.29 6.27
N LEU A 90 10.22 3.50 7.40
CA LEU A 90 9.21 4.55 7.52
C LEU A 90 9.89 5.93 7.48
N ILE A 91 9.57 6.76 6.48
CA ILE A 91 10.14 8.09 6.33
C ILE A 91 9.16 9.22 6.66
N GLU A 92 7.85 8.96 6.53
CA GLU A 92 6.82 9.95 6.82
C GLU A 92 5.56 9.30 7.37
N ARG A 93 4.99 9.96 8.38
CA ARG A 93 3.65 9.71 8.90
C ARG A 93 2.85 11.00 8.83
N GLY A 94 1.84 11.02 7.97
CA GLY A 94 0.90 12.13 7.87
C GLY A 94 -0.08 12.19 9.04
N ASP A 95 -0.69 13.36 9.21
CA ASP A 95 -1.73 13.59 10.22
C ASP A 95 -2.98 12.73 9.98
N LYS A 96 -3.72 12.47 11.06
CA LYS A 96 -5.02 11.81 11.02
C LYS A 96 -6.07 12.72 10.40
N TYR A 97 -6.81 12.22 9.40
CA TYR A 97 -7.93 12.94 8.82
C TYR A 97 -9.09 12.01 8.44
N TYR A 98 -10.28 12.57 8.26
CA TYR A 98 -11.44 11.84 7.77
C TYR A 98 -11.51 11.96 6.25
N SER A 99 -11.35 10.84 5.53
CA SER A 99 -11.31 10.83 4.06
C SER A 99 -12.66 11.11 3.39
N HIS A 100 -13.76 10.99 4.14
CA HIS A 100 -15.10 11.29 3.65
C HIS A 100 -15.87 12.19 4.62
N PRO A 101 -16.44 13.32 4.15
CA PRO A 101 -17.19 14.24 5.02
C PRO A 101 -18.55 13.70 5.52
N ASN A 102 -19.10 12.64 4.89
CA ASN A 102 -20.48 12.16 5.14
C ASN A 102 -20.58 10.65 5.46
N THR A 103 -19.49 9.94 5.74
CA THR A 103 -19.57 8.50 6.05
C THR A 103 -19.90 8.28 7.52
N LYS A 104 -20.76 7.29 7.80
CA LYS A 104 -20.93 6.70 9.16
C LYS A 104 -19.64 6.03 9.68
N GLN A 105 -18.55 6.10 8.92
CA GLN A 105 -17.25 5.51 9.20
C GLN A 105 -16.47 6.49 10.09
N LYS A 106 -16.42 6.18 11.39
CA LYS A 106 -15.87 7.04 12.44
C LYS A 106 -14.35 6.95 12.61
N THR A 107 -13.68 6.26 11.69
CA THR A 107 -12.25 5.94 11.78
C THR A 107 -11.46 6.92 10.93
N PRO A 108 -10.55 7.72 11.52
CA PRO A 108 -9.61 8.52 10.75
C PRO A 108 -8.65 7.62 9.98
N VAL A 109 -8.10 8.15 8.88
CA VAL A 109 -7.02 7.50 8.14
C VAL A 109 -5.73 8.28 8.32
N GLU A 110 -4.60 7.60 8.14
CA GLU A 110 -3.26 8.19 8.07
C GLU A 110 -2.59 7.76 6.76
N ILE A 111 -1.71 8.61 6.23
CA ILE A 111 -0.85 8.27 5.10
C ILE A 111 0.54 7.97 5.64
N TRP A 112 1.05 6.78 5.34
CA TRP A 112 2.39 6.35 5.72
C TRP A 112 3.22 6.16 4.47
N THR A 113 4.43 6.72 4.47
CA THR A 113 5.39 6.62 3.38
C THR A 113 6.60 5.83 3.83
N TYR A 114 6.86 4.74 3.12
CA TYR A 114 8.01 3.88 3.30
C TYR A 114 8.99 4.06 2.14
N GLN A 115 10.29 4.09 2.42
CA GLN A 115 11.34 4.00 1.42
C GLN A 115 11.89 2.58 1.38
N VAL A 116 11.90 1.96 0.21
CA VAL A 116 12.51 0.63 -0.02
C VAL A 116 14.03 0.77 0.01
N GLN A 117 14.71 -0.18 0.65
CA GLN A 117 16.18 -0.21 0.77
C GLN A 117 16.83 -1.06 -0.33
#